data_AF-A0A2S6TKU7-F1
#
_entry.id   AF-A0A2S6TKU7-F1
#
_cell.length_a   1.000
_cell.length_b   1.000
_cell.length_c   1.000
_cell.angle_alpha   90.00
_cell.angle_beta   90.00
_cell.angle_gamma   90.00
#
_symmetry.space_group_name_H-M   'P 1'
#
loop_
_entity.id
_entity.type
_entity.pdbx_description
1 polymer ?
#
loop_
_entity_poly.entity_id
_entity_poly.type
_entity_poly.pdbx_seq_one_letter_code
_entity_poly.pdbx_strand_id
1 'polypeptide(L)'
;MSETAKNGQTLVTDRVIAFLTFGFVIIGMVHTLPTLPGLDQWAREITNYPALAIRRFPFEYLNPFVFALMMTIVVFKHSFYLAFKANSKLSGGLGLTFDIVFIIMVYMVAWTYLMEIEAVCIIDRITGERAELIAKALLAEKEYAESMGLPIPTTVDDPSCINNTGTWLFAIVGVGVLVFLGYNIKVWGLPLVLVSLSVAIYTIVTVFIWYFHGPDDISKYWVTKLGGEPRQLTDGVANMRDILTNSSAGLLGRFISITMDIIFPYVILGSLFGASAGGRSLIKLAFLMTRKLRGGPAHAAICSSAMFGTISGGPVVNVLSTGVLTIPMIIKRGFGRAFAGGVESAASSG
;
A
#
# COMPACT_ATOMS: atom_id res chain seq x y z
N MET A 1 -24.96 9.76 -27.47
CA MET A 1 -24.23 8.49 -27.27
C MET A 1 -25.09 7.63 -26.35
N SER A 2 -25.64 6.54 -26.88
CA SER A 2 -26.75 5.76 -26.29
C SER A 2 -26.43 5.18 -24.91
N GLU A 3 -27.43 5.18 -24.03
CA GLU A 3 -27.44 4.62 -22.68
C GLU A 3 -26.98 3.14 -22.63
N THR A 4 -27.20 2.40 -23.71
CA THR A 4 -26.70 1.03 -23.91
C THR A 4 -25.18 0.90 -24.00
N ALA A 5 -24.47 1.91 -24.53
CA ALA A 5 -23.01 1.92 -24.55
C ALA A 5 -22.39 2.26 -23.18
N LYS A 6 -23.13 3.01 -22.34
CA LYS A 6 -22.75 3.26 -20.93
C LYS A 6 -22.80 1.97 -20.11
N ASN A 7 -23.88 1.19 -20.24
CA ASN A 7 -24.05 -0.07 -19.51
C ASN A 7 -23.10 -1.20 -19.96
N GLY A 8 -22.72 -1.25 -21.24
CA GLY A 8 -21.78 -2.27 -21.74
C GLY A 8 -20.34 -2.04 -21.29
N GLN A 9 -19.87 -0.79 -21.23
CA GLN A 9 -18.52 -0.46 -20.76
C GLN A 9 -18.35 -0.64 -19.25
N THR A 10 -19.37 -0.30 -18.45
CA THR A 10 -19.32 -0.54 -16.99
C THR A 10 -19.22 -2.03 -16.69
N LEU A 11 -19.95 -2.88 -17.42
CA LEU A 11 -19.94 -4.33 -17.21
C LEU A 11 -18.57 -4.99 -17.47
N VAL A 12 -17.84 -4.54 -18.49
CA VAL A 12 -16.49 -5.06 -18.78
C VAL A 12 -15.50 -4.58 -17.72
N THR A 13 -15.53 -3.31 -17.35
CA THR A 13 -14.69 -2.76 -16.29
C THR A 13 -14.95 -3.45 -14.95
N ASP A 14 -16.22 -3.70 -14.61
CA ASP A 14 -16.60 -4.40 -13.37
C ASP A 14 -16.09 -5.85 -13.35
N ARG A 15 -16.12 -6.56 -14.48
CA ARG A 15 -15.56 -7.91 -14.59
C ARG A 15 -14.04 -7.91 -14.43
N VAL A 16 -13.34 -6.96 -15.03
CA VAL A 16 -11.88 -6.83 -14.88
C VAL A 16 -11.52 -6.50 -13.44
N ILE A 17 -12.24 -5.56 -12.81
CA ILE A 17 -12.04 -5.23 -11.38
C ILE A 17 -12.29 -6.46 -10.52
N ALA A 18 -13.38 -7.20 -10.76
CA ALA A 18 -13.68 -8.42 -10.02
C ALA A 18 -12.59 -9.48 -10.18
N PHE A 19 -12.07 -9.68 -11.39
CA PHE A 19 -10.97 -10.61 -11.65
C PHE A 19 -9.67 -10.21 -10.95
N LEU A 20 -9.27 -8.94 -11.07
CA LEU A 20 -8.07 -8.42 -10.40
C LEU A 20 -8.19 -8.48 -8.88
N THR A 21 -9.37 -8.11 -8.34
CA THR A 21 -9.65 -8.16 -6.90
C THR A 21 -9.65 -9.61 -6.41
N PHE A 22 -10.21 -10.55 -7.17
CA PHE A 22 -10.19 -11.96 -6.83
C PHE A 22 -8.77 -12.52 -6.82
N GLY A 23 -7.95 -12.17 -7.82
CA GLY A 23 -6.53 -12.51 -7.84
C GLY A 23 -5.77 -11.95 -6.63
N PHE A 24 -5.98 -10.66 -6.33
CA PHE A 24 -5.43 -10.02 -5.13
C PHE A 24 -5.84 -10.73 -3.84
N VAL A 25 -7.10 -11.15 -3.75
CA VAL A 25 -7.62 -11.90 -2.60
C VAL A 25 -6.93 -13.27 -2.48
N ILE A 26 -6.74 -14.00 -3.58
CA ILE A 26 -6.02 -15.27 -3.56
C ILE A 26 -4.58 -15.07 -3.12
N ILE A 27 -3.86 -14.11 -3.70
CA ILE A 27 -2.46 -13.83 -3.38
C ILE A 27 -2.30 -13.54 -1.89
N GLY A 28 -3.11 -12.65 -1.33
CA GLY A 28 -3.05 -12.34 0.09
C GLY A 28 -3.44 -13.53 0.98
N MET A 29 -4.45 -14.31 0.62
CA MET A 29 -4.83 -15.52 1.38
C MET A 29 -3.71 -16.55 1.41
N VAL A 30 -3.09 -16.81 0.26
CA VAL A 30 -1.94 -17.72 0.13
C VAL A 30 -0.74 -17.20 0.93
N HIS A 31 -0.50 -15.90 0.89
CA HIS A 31 0.57 -15.26 1.66
C HIS A 31 0.38 -15.44 3.18
N THR A 32 -0.86 -15.26 3.63
CA THR A 32 -1.25 -15.32 5.06
C THR A 32 -1.54 -16.73 5.57
N LEU A 33 -1.33 -17.76 4.74
CA LEU A 33 -1.62 -19.14 5.10
C LEU A 33 -0.75 -19.58 6.30
N PRO A 34 -1.35 -20.12 7.38
CA PRO A 34 -0.58 -20.60 8.51
C PRO A 34 0.33 -21.76 8.13
N THR A 35 1.30 -22.06 8.98
CA THR A 35 2.21 -23.21 8.81
C THR A 35 1.45 -24.52 8.90
N LEU A 36 1.07 -25.07 7.75
CA LEU A 36 0.54 -26.43 7.63
C LEU A 36 1.72 -27.40 7.47
N PRO A 37 1.97 -28.29 8.45
CA PRO A 37 3.06 -29.26 8.34
C PRO A 37 2.83 -30.17 7.11
N GLY A 38 3.88 -30.36 6.31
CA GLY A 38 3.85 -31.21 5.12
C GLY A 38 3.33 -30.56 3.83
N LEU A 39 2.67 -29.39 3.87
CA LEU A 39 2.13 -28.74 2.66
C LEU A 39 3.24 -28.35 1.67
N ASP A 40 4.32 -27.74 2.17
CA ASP A 40 5.44 -27.33 1.33
C ASP A 40 6.22 -28.54 0.78
N GLN A 41 6.19 -29.70 1.47
CA GLN A 41 6.80 -30.95 0.98
C GLN A 41 5.95 -31.57 -0.11
N TRP A 42 4.64 -31.72 0.14
CA TRP A 42 3.65 -32.18 -0.84
C TRP A 42 3.69 -31.36 -2.14
N ALA A 43 3.83 -30.04 -2.02
CA ALA A 43 3.97 -29.13 -3.16
C ALA A 43 5.20 -29.43 -4.02
N ARG A 44 6.34 -29.63 -3.37
CA ARG A 44 7.63 -29.89 -4.02
C ARG A 44 7.65 -31.26 -4.69
N GLU A 45 7.02 -32.26 -4.08
CA GLU A 45 6.89 -33.61 -4.63
C GLU A 45 6.02 -33.64 -5.90
N ILE A 46 4.90 -32.90 -5.93
CA ILE A 46 4.02 -32.87 -7.09
C ILE A 46 4.58 -32.02 -8.24
N THR A 47 5.19 -30.88 -7.91
CA THR A 47 5.66 -29.94 -8.94
C THR A 47 7.06 -30.26 -9.45
N ASN A 48 7.79 -31.15 -8.76
CA ASN A 48 9.18 -31.50 -9.07
C ASN A 48 10.15 -30.29 -9.08
N TYR A 49 9.76 -29.20 -8.41
CA TYR A 49 10.56 -27.98 -8.25
C TYR A 49 10.97 -27.83 -6.78
N PRO A 50 12.26 -28.00 -6.43
CA PRO A 50 12.71 -28.03 -5.03
C PRO A 50 12.62 -26.68 -4.32
N ALA A 51 12.56 -25.58 -5.07
CA ALA A 51 12.49 -24.21 -4.54
C ALA A 51 11.05 -23.63 -4.51
N LEU A 52 10.03 -24.42 -4.83
CA LEU A 52 8.65 -23.93 -4.86
C LEU A 52 8.13 -23.77 -3.42
N ALA A 53 8.00 -22.51 -2.97
CA ALA A 53 7.28 -22.18 -1.75
C ALA A 53 5.83 -21.83 -2.10
N ILE A 54 4.85 -22.57 -1.55
CA ILE A 54 3.42 -22.26 -1.73
C ILE A 54 3.04 -20.99 -0.96
N ARG A 55 3.75 -20.67 0.13
CA ARG A 55 3.44 -19.58 1.06
C ARG A 55 4.68 -18.77 1.39
N ARG A 56 4.50 -17.57 1.93
CA ARG A 56 5.58 -16.62 2.27
C ARG A 56 6.48 -16.32 1.06
N PHE A 57 5.87 -15.78 0.00
CA PHE A 57 6.62 -15.24 -1.12
C PHE A 57 7.66 -14.22 -0.62
N PRO A 58 8.83 -14.14 -1.27
CA PRO A 58 9.85 -13.17 -0.90
C PRO A 58 9.27 -11.75 -1.01
N PHE A 59 9.31 -10.98 0.08
CA PHE A 59 8.71 -9.66 0.19
C PHE A 59 9.30 -8.68 -0.83
N GLU A 60 10.54 -8.91 -1.24
CA GLU A 60 11.27 -8.13 -2.22
C GLU A 60 10.59 -8.13 -3.60
N TYR A 61 9.92 -9.22 -3.96
CA TYR A 61 9.16 -9.30 -5.22
C TYR A 61 7.67 -9.10 -5.00
N LEU A 62 7.15 -9.63 -3.88
CA LEU A 62 5.73 -9.56 -3.59
C LEU A 62 5.27 -8.12 -3.37
N ASN A 63 5.99 -7.33 -2.58
CA ASN A 63 5.56 -6.00 -2.20
C ASN A 63 5.37 -5.03 -3.38
N PRO A 64 6.35 -4.84 -4.29
CA PRO A 64 6.17 -3.95 -5.45
C PRO A 64 5.06 -4.45 -6.39
N PHE A 65 4.89 -5.77 -6.52
CA PHE A 65 3.83 -6.37 -7.32
C PHE A 65 2.43 -6.12 -6.71
N VAL A 66 2.27 -6.37 -5.42
CA VAL A 66 1.06 -6.11 -4.66
C VAL A 66 0.67 -4.63 -4.71
N PHE A 67 1.65 -3.74 -4.54
CA PHE A 67 1.46 -2.30 -4.69
C PHE A 67 0.94 -1.93 -6.08
N ALA A 68 1.59 -2.42 -7.14
CA ALA A 68 1.16 -2.15 -8.51
C ALA A 68 -0.25 -2.70 -8.81
N LEU A 69 -0.56 -3.90 -8.33
CA LEU A 69 -1.88 -4.52 -8.46
C LEU A 69 -2.97 -3.70 -7.73
N MET A 70 -2.74 -3.32 -6.47
CA MET A 70 -3.67 -2.49 -5.70
C MET A 70 -3.94 -1.16 -6.39
N MET A 71 -2.89 -0.47 -6.82
CA MET A 71 -3.03 0.83 -7.48
C MET A 71 -3.71 0.72 -8.84
N THR A 72 -3.48 -0.36 -9.58
CA THR A 72 -4.20 -0.64 -10.83
C THR A 72 -5.69 -0.83 -10.58
N ILE A 73 -6.09 -1.56 -9.52
CA ILE A 73 -7.49 -1.71 -9.12
C ILE A 73 -8.11 -0.34 -8.79
N VAL A 74 -7.37 0.53 -8.09
CA VAL A 74 -7.81 1.89 -7.75
C VAL A 74 -8.05 2.74 -9.00
N VAL A 75 -7.20 2.60 -10.04
CA VAL A 75 -7.39 3.29 -11.32
C VAL A 75 -8.67 2.85 -12.01
N PHE A 76 -8.89 1.54 -12.14
CA PHE A 76 -10.10 1.03 -12.78
C PHE A 76 -11.37 1.44 -12.03
N LYS A 77 -11.33 1.43 -10.68
CA LYS A 77 -12.50 1.77 -9.85
C LYS A 77 -12.81 3.27 -9.82
N HIS A 78 -11.78 4.12 -9.79
CA HIS A 78 -11.92 5.57 -9.61
C HIS A 78 -11.48 6.39 -10.84
N SER A 79 -11.43 5.78 -12.03
CA SER A 79 -10.91 6.36 -13.28
C SER A 79 -11.42 7.79 -13.57
N PHE A 80 -10.50 8.73 -13.78
CA PHE A 80 -10.79 10.10 -14.22
C PHE A 80 -11.40 10.16 -15.61
N TYR A 81 -10.99 9.26 -16.51
CA TYR A 81 -11.62 9.13 -17.81
C TYR A 81 -13.13 8.92 -17.70
N LEU A 82 -13.57 7.93 -16.92
CA LEU A 82 -15.00 7.63 -16.77
C LEU A 82 -15.79 8.80 -16.17
N ALA A 83 -15.18 9.55 -15.24
CA ALA A 83 -15.82 10.71 -14.63
C ALA A 83 -15.97 11.90 -15.59
N PHE A 84 -14.96 12.20 -16.41
CA PHE A 84 -14.94 13.40 -17.25
C PHE A 84 -15.40 13.18 -18.69
N LYS A 85 -15.57 11.92 -19.11
CA LYS A 85 -16.11 11.55 -20.43
C LYS A 85 -17.50 12.13 -20.70
N ALA A 86 -18.29 12.37 -19.65
CA ALA A 86 -19.64 12.92 -19.77
C ALA A 86 -19.67 14.42 -20.11
N ASN A 87 -18.62 15.18 -19.79
CA ASN A 87 -18.63 16.64 -19.91
C ASN A 87 -18.18 17.12 -21.30
N SER A 88 -17.05 16.61 -21.81
CA SER A 88 -16.48 16.99 -23.11
C SER A 88 -15.49 15.93 -23.62
N LYS A 89 -15.26 15.89 -24.94
CA LYS A 89 -14.19 15.05 -25.52
C LYS A 89 -12.81 15.46 -25.01
N LEU A 90 -12.57 16.76 -24.82
CA LEU A 90 -11.29 17.27 -24.30
C LEU A 90 -11.09 16.87 -22.83
N SER A 91 -12.11 17.02 -21.98
CA SER A 91 -12.04 16.63 -20.57
C SER A 91 -11.92 15.12 -20.39
N GLY A 92 -12.57 14.34 -21.26
CA GLY A 92 -12.37 12.89 -21.33
C GLY A 92 -10.91 12.54 -21.69
N GLY A 93 -10.35 13.19 -22.71
CA GLY A 93 -8.95 13.01 -23.10
C GLY A 93 -7.98 13.31 -21.96
N LEU A 94 -8.15 14.46 -21.28
CA LEU A 94 -7.33 14.83 -20.11
C LEU A 94 -7.47 13.82 -18.97
N GLY A 95 -8.68 13.33 -18.69
CA GLY A 95 -8.91 12.30 -17.68
C GLY A 95 -8.19 10.99 -17.99
N LEU A 96 -8.18 10.57 -19.26
CA LEU A 96 -7.45 9.38 -19.71
C LEU A 96 -5.93 9.56 -19.56
N THR A 97 -5.40 10.74 -19.93
CA THR A 97 -3.98 11.05 -19.73
C THR A 97 -3.60 10.96 -18.25
N PHE A 98 -4.44 11.47 -17.35
CA PHE A 98 -4.18 11.40 -15.91
C PHE A 98 -4.15 9.96 -15.39
N ASP A 99 -5.10 9.13 -15.82
CA ASP A 99 -5.15 7.70 -15.46
C ASP A 99 -3.91 6.95 -15.98
N ILE A 100 -3.49 7.21 -17.23
CA ILE A 100 -2.30 6.61 -17.84
C ILE A 100 -1.02 7.04 -17.10
N VAL A 101 -0.86 8.34 -16.83
CA VAL A 101 0.29 8.87 -16.10
C VAL A 101 0.38 8.24 -14.72
N PHE A 102 -0.74 8.11 -14.01
CA PHE A 102 -0.76 7.46 -12.70
C PHE A 102 -0.31 6.00 -12.79
N ILE A 103 -0.83 5.22 -13.74
CA ILE A 103 -0.40 3.82 -13.94
C ILE A 103 1.10 3.76 -14.24
N ILE A 104 1.58 4.57 -15.19
CA ILE A 104 3.01 4.59 -15.55
C ILE A 104 3.87 4.89 -14.32
N MET A 105 3.49 5.88 -13.52
CA MET A 105 4.24 6.24 -12.31
C MET A 105 4.23 5.12 -11.26
N VAL A 106 3.11 4.42 -11.08
CA VAL A 106 3.01 3.27 -10.17
C VAL A 106 3.98 2.17 -10.58
N TYR A 107 3.97 1.78 -11.86
CA TYR A 107 4.87 0.74 -12.35
C TYR A 107 6.33 1.20 -12.36
N MET A 108 6.60 2.47 -12.63
CA MET A 108 7.94 3.05 -12.56
C MET A 108 8.49 3.02 -11.12
N VAL A 109 7.69 3.37 -10.12
CA VAL A 109 8.08 3.30 -8.71
C VAL A 109 8.31 1.85 -8.27
N ALA A 110 7.42 0.93 -8.64
CA ALA A 110 7.56 -0.50 -8.35
C ALA A 110 8.83 -1.09 -9.01
N TRP A 111 9.12 -0.71 -10.25
CA TRP A 111 10.33 -1.10 -10.95
C TRP A 111 11.58 -0.52 -10.29
N THR A 112 11.54 0.75 -9.92
CA THR A 112 12.64 1.44 -9.22
C THR A 112 12.98 0.75 -7.91
N TYR A 113 11.97 0.32 -7.15
CA TYR A 113 12.21 -0.50 -5.95
C TYR A 113 12.99 -1.78 -6.25
N LEU A 114 12.67 -2.51 -7.33
CA LEU A 114 13.38 -3.74 -7.71
C LEU A 114 14.82 -3.47 -8.19
N MET A 115 15.09 -2.28 -8.72
CA MET A 115 16.44 -1.85 -9.10
C MET A 115 17.26 -1.47 -7.87
N GLU A 116 16.63 -0.85 -6.87
CA GLU A 116 17.32 -0.23 -5.73
C GLU A 116 17.48 -1.16 -4.51
N ILE A 117 16.65 -2.21 -4.39
CA ILE A 117 16.74 -3.12 -3.25
C ILE A 117 17.94 -4.07 -3.38
N GLU A 118 18.82 -4.04 -2.39
CA GLU A 118 20.11 -4.75 -2.37
C GLU A 118 19.95 -6.28 -2.49
N ALA A 119 18.85 -6.83 -1.97
CA ALA A 119 18.52 -8.23 -2.12
C ALA A 119 18.29 -8.65 -3.58
N VAL A 120 17.72 -7.77 -4.43
CA VAL A 120 17.33 -8.10 -5.81
C VAL A 120 18.33 -7.53 -6.81
N CYS A 121 18.54 -6.21 -6.83
CA CYS A 121 19.26 -5.45 -7.86
C CYS A 121 18.96 -6.01 -9.27
N ILE A 122 17.72 -5.84 -9.73
CA ILE A 122 17.20 -6.59 -10.88
C ILE A 122 18.02 -6.37 -12.17
N ILE A 123 18.55 -5.17 -12.38
CA ILE A 123 19.39 -4.88 -13.55
C ILE A 123 20.72 -5.62 -13.45
N ASP A 124 21.40 -5.55 -12.30
CA ASP A 124 22.70 -6.21 -12.09
C ASP A 124 22.61 -7.74 -12.24
N ARG A 125 21.45 -8.32 -11.92
CA ARG A 125 21.16 -9.76 -12.18
C ARG A 125 20.99 -10.06 -13.66
N ILE A 126 20.38 -9.15 -14.42
CA ILE A 126 20.18 -9.32 -15.87
C ILE A 126 21.49 -9.10 -16.64
N THR A 127 22.32 -8.15 -16.21
CA THR A 127 23.61 -7.85 -16.85
C THR A 127 24.71 -8.85 -16.44
N GLY A 128 24.56 -9.54 -15.31
CA GLY A 128 25.52 -10.53 -14.82
C GLY A 128 26.69 -9.94 -14.02
N GLU A 129 26.79 -8.61 -13.92
CA GLU A 129 27.87 -7.89 -13.25
C GLU A 129 27.89 -8.14 -11.72
N ARG A 130 26.74 -8.49 -11.13
CA ARG A 130 26.65 -8.81 -9.69
C ARG A 130 27.55 -9.98 -9.28
N ALA A 131 27.64 -11.02 -10.12
CA ALA A 131 28.43 -12.21 -9.80
C ALA A 131 29.94 -11.90 -9.81
N GLU A 132 30.38 -11.06 -10.74
CA GLU A 132 31.77 -10.62 -10.82
C GLU A 132 32.16 -9.73 -9.63
N LEU A 133 31.27 -8.84 -9.20
CA LEU A 133 31.52 -7.99 -8.04
C LEU A 133 31.53 -8.76 -6.72
N ILE A 134 30.61 -9.70 -6.52
CA ILE A 134 30.63 -10.54 -5.31
C ILE A 134 31.96 -11.31 -5.25
N ALA A 135 32.46 -11.80 -6.38
CA ALA A 135 33.76 -12.47 -6.43
C ALA A 135 34.92 -11.52 -6.10
N LYS A 136 34.93 -10.29 -6.65
CA LYS A 136 35.97 -9.28 -6.35
C LYS A 136 35.93 -8.80 -4.89
N ALA A 137 34.75 -8.52 -4.36
CA ALA A 137 34.57 -8.09 -2.97
C ALA A 137 34.97 -9.20 -2.00
N LEU A 138 34.60 -10.45 -2.29
CA LEU A 138 35.00 -11.61 -1.49
C LEU A 138 36.52 -11.78 -1.48
N LEU A 139 37.19 -11.56 -2.62
CA LEU A 139 38.66 -11.62 -2.69
C LEU A 139 39.30 -10.53 -1.84
N ALA A 140 38.82 -9.28 -1.94
CA ALA A 140 39.33 -8.17 -1.14
C ALA A 140 39.12 -8.39 0.37
N GLU A 141 37.96 -8.91 0.78
CA GLU A 141 37.71 -9.25 2.18
C GLU A 141 38.59 -10.40 2.68
N LYS A 142 38.89 -11.39 1.84
CA LYS A 142 39.83 -12.47 2.18
C LYS A 142 41.25 -11.96 2.36
N GLU A 143 41.72 -11.11 1.45
CA GLU A 143 43.04 -10.46 1.57
C GLU A 143 43.13 -9.60 2.84
N TYR A 144 42.05 -8.86 3.16
CA TYR A 144 41.96 -8.10 4.39
C TYR A 144 41.95 -8.99 5.64
N ALA A 145 41.16 -10.06 5.65
CA ALA A 145 41.07 -11.01 6.76
C ALA A 145 42.42 -11.72 7.02
N GLU A 146 43.13 -12.11 5.96
CA GLU A 146 44.48 -12.69 6.07
C GLU A 146 45.48 -11.69 6.67
N SER A 147 45.42 -10.42 6.27
CA SER A 147 46.30 -9.37 6.84
C SER A 147 46.04 -9.09 8.32
N MET A 148 44.81 -9.30 8.78
CA MET A 148 44.34 -9.03 10.14
C MET A 148 44.29 -10.29 11.04
N GLY A 149 44.63 -11.48 10.50
CA GLY A 149 44.57 -12.76 11.22
C GLY A 149 43.16 -13.22 11.58
N LEU A 150 42.15 -12.77 10.83
CA LEU A 150 40.73 -13.10 11.02
C LEU A 150 40.35 -14.36 10.21
N PRO A 151 39.30 -15.10 10.62
CA PRO A 151 38.80 -16.22 9.83
C PRO A 151 38.34 -15.75 8.45
N ILE A 152 38.63 -16.57 7.44
CA ILE A 152 38.36 -16.27 6.03
C ILE A 152 36.84 -16.19 5.82
N PRO A 153 36.29 -15.05 5.37
CA PRO A 153 34.87 -14.93 5.06
C PRO A 153 34.51 -15.77 3.83
N THR A 154 33.38 -16.46 3.90
CA THR A 154 32.85 -17.31 2.83
C THR A 154 31.78 -16.62 1.99
N THR A 155 31.30 -15.46 2.45
CA THR A 155 30.23 -14.66 1.85
C THR A 155 30.53 -13.18 2.03
N VAL A 156 30.04 -12.35 1.10
CA VAL A 156 30.06 -10.89 1.20
C VAL A 156 28.68 -10.46 1.68
N ASP A 157 28.63 -9.62 2.72
CA ASP A 157 27.37 -9.09 3.24
C ASP A 157 26.86 -7.93 2.36
N ASP A 158 25.66 -8.10 1.80
CA ASP A 158 24.82 -7.11 1.09
C ASP A 158 25.55 -6.06 0.22
N PRO A 159 26.11 -6.45 -0.95
CA PRO A 159 26.69 -5.50 -1.88
C PRO A 159 25.63 -4.54 -2.43
N SER A 160 25.91 -3.24 -2.37
CA SER A 160 25.06 -2.19 -2.92
C SER A 160 24.86 -2.35 -4.44
N CYS A 161 23.66 -2.06 -4.96
CA CYS A 161 23.39 -2.15 -6.39
C CYS A 161 24.23 -1.16 -7.22
N ILE A 162 24.85 -1.66 -8.30
CA ILE A 162 25.73 -0.91 -9.19
C ILE A 162 24.90 -0.03 -10.10
N ASN A 163 23.98 -0.63 -10.86
CA ASN A 163 23.20 0.06 -11.86
C ASN A 163 21.90 0.56 -11.22
N ASN A 164 22.07 1.58 -10.40
CA ASN A 164 20.98 2.24 -9.70
C ASN A 164 20.52 3.52 -10.41
N THR A 165 19.39 4.07 -9.96
CA THR A 165 18.75 5.22 -10.57
C THR A 165 19.44 6.55 -10.22
N GLY A 166 20.33 6.54 -9.21
CA GLY A 166 21.07 7.71 -8.76
C GLY A 166 20.15 8.90 -8.45
N THR A 167 20.50 10.08 -8.97
CA THR A 167 19.74 11.32 -8.74
C THR A 167 18.35 11.32 -9.38
N TRP A 168 18.10 10.50 -10.40
CA TRP A 168 16.77 10.38 -11.00
C TRP A 168 15.72 9.83 -10.02
N LEU A 169 16.17 9.16 -8.94
CA LEU A 169 15.29 8.68 -7.87
C LEU A 169 14.42 9.80 -7.29
N PHE A 170 14.98 11.01 -7.11
CA PHE A 170 14.21 12.17 -6.63
C PHE A 170 13.09 12.57 -7.58
N ALA A 171 13.36 12.57 -8.89
CA ALA A 171 12.35 12.92 -9.89
C ALA A 171 11.25 11.86 -9.93
N ILE A 172 11.61 10.58 -9.96
CA ILE A 172 10.66 9.47 -10.03
C ILE A 172 9.75 9.46 -8.79
N VAL A 173 10.33 9.49 -7.60
CA VAL A 173 9.52 9.42 -6.37
C VAL A 173 8.81 10.76 -6.11
N GLY A 174 9.45 11.90 -6.35
CA GLY A 174 8.84 13.22 -6.17
C GLY A 174 7.63 13.42 -7.09
N VAL A 175 7.77 13.16 -8.39
CA VAL A 175 6.65 13.19 -9.34
C VAL A 175 5.62 12.11 -8.99
N GLY A 176 6.08 10.92 -8.58
CA GLY A 176 5.22 9.82 -8.18
C GLY A 176 4.31 10.19 -7.01
N VAL A 177 4.85 10.83 -5.97
CA VAL A 177 4.10 11.33 -4.81
C VAL A 177 3.10 12.41 -5.24
N LEU A 178 3.49 13.35 -6.10
CA LEU A 178 2.58 14.40 -6.58
C LEU A 178 1.40 13.82 -7.37
N VAL A 179 1.67 12.92 -8.31
CA VAL A 179 0.66 12.21 -9.10
C VAL A 179 -0.23 11.38 -8.18
N PHE A 180 0.37 10.71 -7.18
CA PHE A 180 -0.36 9.94 -6.18
C PHE A 180 -1.31 10.82 -5.36
N LEU A 181 -0.83 11.93 -4.80
CA LEU A 181 -1.65 12.87 -4.05
C LEU A 181 -2.77 13.47 -4.91
N GLY A 182 -2.47 13.83 -6.16
CA GLY A 182 -3.47 14.31 -7.12
C GLY A 182 -4.60 13.30 -7.35
N TYR A 183 -4.27 12.02 -7.47
CA TYR A 183 -5.27 10.96 -7.60
C TYR A 183 -6.10 10.76 -6.32
N ASN A 184 -5.46 10.88 -5.14
CA ASN A 184 -6.14 10.76 -3.85
C ASN A 184 -7.21 11.84 -3.62
N ILE A 185 -7.12 13.01 -4.27
CA ILE A 185 -8.16 14.06 -4.18
C ILE A 185 -9.52 13.50 -4.58
N LYS A 186 -9.54 12.62 -5.59
CA LYS A 186 -10.78 12.02 -6.06
C LYS A 186 -11.24 10.85 -5.20
N VAL A 187 -10.31 10.09 -4.63
CA VAL A 187 -10.63 8.90 -3.84
C VAL A 187 -11.11 9.28 -2.43
N TRP A 188 -10.38 10.17 -1.76
CA TRP A 188 -10.60 10.52 -0.34
C TRP A 188 -11.13 11.93 -0.13
N GLY A 189 -11.09 12.78 -1.16
CA GLY A 189 -11.48 14.18 -1.09
C GLY A 189 -10.31 15.12 -0.84
N LEU A 190 -10.57 16.41 -1.13
CA LEU A 190 -9.60 17.49 -1.03
C LEU A 190 -9.07 17.75 0.40
N PRO A 191 -9.89 17.70 1.47
CA PRO A 191 -9.41 18.03 2.83
C PRO A 191 -8.26 17.14 3.30
N LEU A 192 -8.34 15.83 3.05
CA LEU A 192 -7.31 14.88 3.49
C LEU A 192 -6.00 15.09 2.73
N VAL A 193 -6.08 15.39 1.43
CA VAL A 193 -4.91 15.67 0.60
C VAL A 193 -4.26 17.00 0.98
N LEU A 194 -5.03 18.02 1.38
CA LEU A 194 -4.43 19.26 1.86
C LEU A 194 -3.57 19.05 3.11
N VAL A 195 -4.01 18.19 4.03
CA VAL A 195 -3.22 17.87 5.23
C VAL A 195 -1.93 17.16 4.84
N SER A 196 -1.97 16.14 3.98
CA SER A 196 -0.76 15.44 3.54
C SER A 196 0.17 16.34 2.72
N LEU A 197 -0.39 17.19 1.86
CA LEU A 197 0.37 18.18 1.09
C LEU A 197 1.04 19.20 2.01
N SER A 198 0.37 19.64 3.08
CA SER A 198 0.94 20.55 4.07
C SER A 198 2.15 19.92 4.77
N VAL A 199 2.05 18.64 5.14
CA VAL A 199 3.18 17.88 5.72
C VAL A 199 4.31 17.71 4.70
N ALA A 200 3.99 17.40 3.44
CA ALA A 200 5.00 17.26 2.39
C ALA A 200 5.71 18.59 2.10
N ILE A 201 4.97 19.70 2.04
CA ILE A 201 5.54 21.05 1.89
C ILE A 201 6.44 21.36 3.08
N TYR A 202 5.98 21.08 4.30
CA TYR A 202 6.80 21.22 5.51
C TYR A 202 8.12 20.46 5.37
N THR A 203 8.09 19.18 4.93
CA THR A 203 9.33 18.40 4.74
C THR A 203 10.26 18.97 3.67
N ILE A 204 9.72 19.56 2.60
CA ILE A 204 10.54 20.19 1.56
C ILE A 204 11.18 21.47 2.09
N VAL A 205 10.40 22.29 2.80
CA VAL A 205 10.87 23.54 3.41
C VAL A 205 11.98 23.26 4.42
N THR A 206 11.85 22.23 5.26
CA THR A 206 12.90 21.86 6.22
C THR A 206 14.19 21.37 5.55
N VAL A 207 14.10 20.66 4.43
CA VAL A 207 15.28 20.28 3.62
C VAL A 207 15.96 21.53 3.03
N PHE A 208 15.19 22.48 2.49
CA PHE A 208 15.73 23.74 1.99
C PHE A 208 16.40 24.57 3.09
N ILE A 209 15.77 24.69 4.26
CA ILE A 209 16.33 25.41 5.41
C ILE A 209 17.67 24.79 5.84
N TRP A 210 17.74 23.46 5.92
CA TRP A 210 18.97 22.74 6.25
C TRP A 210 20.11 23.03 5.25
N TYR A 211 19.80 23.14 3.95
CA TYR A 211 20.78 23.50 2.91
C TYR A 211 21.37 24.91 3.10
N PHE A 212 20.55 25.87 3.53
CA PHE A 212 20.97 27.28 3.68
C PHE A 212 21.63 27.60 5.03
N HIS A 213 21.18 27.01 6.14
CA HIS A 213 21.64 27.39 7.49
C HIS A 213 22.61 26.40 8.15
N GLY A 214 22.69 25.14 7.72
CA GLY A 214 23.58 24.13 8.32
C GLY A 214 23.10 23.54 9.66
N PRO A 215 23.87 22.63 10.29
CA PRO A 215 23.44 21.85 11.45
C PRO A 215 23.63 22.56 12.81
N ASP A 216 24.54 23.53 12.89
CA ASP A 216 25.04 24.03 14.18
C ASP A 216 24.18 25.13 14.83
N ASP A 217 23.29 25.78 14.07
CA ASP A 217 22.51 26.94 14.56
C ASP A 217 20.98 26.79 14.34
N ILE A 218 20.50 25.56 14.10
CA ILE A 218 19.08 25.27 13.87
C ILE A 218 18.52 24.37 14.97
N SER A 219 17.39 24.79 15.54
CA SER A 219 16.63 23.95 16.47
C SER A 219 16.20 22.62 15.83
N LYS A 220 16.50 21.50 16.51
CA LYS A 220 16.24 20.11 16.08
C LYS A 220 14.81 19.82 15.61
N TYR A 221 13.85 20.66 16.00
CA TYR A 221 12.44 20.54 15.63
C TYR A 221 12.13 20.96 14.18
N TRP A 222 13.02 21.71 13.53
CA TRP A 222 12.85 22.20 12.16
C TRP A 222 13.64 21.39 11.11
N VAL A 223 14.23 20.25 11.49
CA VAL A 223 15.04 19.43 10.58
C VAL A 223 14.42 18.03 10.46
N THR A 224 14.07 17.66 9.22
CA THR A 224 13.57 16.34 8.87
C THR A 224 14.72 15.42 8.47
N LYS A 225 14.52 14.10 8.64
CA LYS A 225 15.49 13.02 8.34
C LYS A 225 16.01 12.95 6.89
N LEU A 226 15.52 13.78 5.97
CA LEU A 226 16.01 13.84 4.59
C LEU A 226 17.33 14.61 4.42
N GLY A 227 17.70 15.48 5.38
CA GLY A 227 19.00 16.15 5.39
C GLY A 227 20.10 15.22 5.90
N GLY A 228 21.24 15.16 5.20
CA GLY A 228 22.40 14.34 5.58
C GLY A 228 23.68 15.01 5.10
N GLU A 229 24.78 14.85 5.81
CA GLU A 229 26.08 15.42 5.44
C GLU A 229 26.83 14.50 4.47
N PRO A 230 27.52 15.01 3.42
CA PRO A 230 27.70 16.41 3.00
C PRO A 230 26.46 17.10 2.38
N ARG A 231 26.53 18.43 2.17
CA ARG A 231 25.40 19.25 1.68
C ARG A 231 25.24 19.19 0.16
N GLN A 232 25.25 18.01 -0.46
CA GLN A 232 24.98 17.85 -1.90
C GLN A 232 23.67 17.10 -2.15
N LEU A 233 23.01 17.38 -3.28
CA LEU A 233 21.79 16.66 -3.67
C LEU A 233 22.05 15.15 -3.79
N THR A 234 23.27 14.77 -4.15
CA THR A 234 23.73 13.38 -4.25
C THR A 234 23.71 12.64 -2.92
N ASP A 235 23.95 13.33 -1.80
CA ASP A 235 24.02 12.70 -0.47
C ASP A 235 22.62 12.36 0.04
N GLY A 236 21.61 13.12 -0.38
CA GLY A 236 20.21 12.81 -0.11
C GLY A 236 19.69 11.57 -0.86
N VAL A 237 20.39 11.08 -1.88
CA VAL A 237 19.97 9.89 -2.65
C VAL A 237 19.90 8.67 -1.73
N ALA A 238 20.84 8.53 -0.79
CA ALA A 238 20.84 7.44 0.18
C ALA A 238 19.59 7.48 1.08
N ASN A 239 19.25 8.66 1.60
CA ASN A 239 18.03 8.84 2.40
C ASN A 239 16.76 8.59 1.57
N MET A 240 16.76 8.99 0.29
CA MET A 240 15.62 8.76 -0.60
C MET A 240 15.46 7.29 -0.97
N ARG A 241 16.57 6.57 -1.17
CA ARG A 241 16.59 5.12 -1.36
C ARG A 241 16.02 4.43 -0.13
N ASP A 242 16.47 4.81 1.07
CA ASP A 242 15.98 4.25 2.33
C ASP A 242 14.46 4.43 2.49
N ILE A 243 13.91 5.60 2.15
CA ILE A 243 12.44 5.82 2.17
C ILE A 243 11.70 4.86 1.23
N LEU A 244 12.31 4.43 0.13
CA LEU A 244 11.67 3.53 -0.84
C LEU A 244 11.85 2.05 -0.47
N THR A 245 13.08 1.62 -0.15
CA THR A 245 13.48 0.21 -0.08
C THR A 245 13.54 -0.35 1.34
N ASN A 246 13.55 0.49 2.38
CA ASN A 246 13.72 0.01 3.76
C ASN A 246 12.57 -0.92 4.17
N SER A 247 12.88 -2.15 4.53
CA SER A 247 11.89 -3.16 4.92
C SER A 247 11.13 -2.77 6.21
N SER A 248 11.75 -1.99 7.09
CA SER A 248 11.22 -1.63 8.41
C SER A 248 10.43 -0.32 8.44
N ALA A 249 10.79 0.65 7.59
CA ALA A 249 10.18 1.99 7.57
C ALA A 249 9.84 2.53 6.17
N GLY A 250 10.25 1.83 5.10
CA GLY A 250 10.07 2.27 3.73
C GLY A 250 8.63 2.11 3.21
N LEU A 251 8.31 2.89 2.18
CA LEU A 251 6.99 2.95 1.55
C LEU A 251 6.52 1.59 1.05
N LEU A 252 7.40 0.87 0.35
CA LEU A 252 7.07 -0.44 -0.23
C LEU A 252 7.43 -1.60 0.70
N GLY A 253 8.21 -1.36 1.76
CA GLY A 253 8.49 -2.35 2.80
C GLY A 253 7.34 -2.44 3.80
N ARG A 254 7.44 -1.66 4.88
CA ARG A 254 6.58 -1.78 6.06
C ARG A 254 5.10 -1.59 5.78
N PHE A 255 4.73 -0.62 4.95
CA PHE A 255 3.31 -0.33 4.69
C PHE A 255 2.63 -1.48 3.93
N ILE A 256 3.31 -2.05 2.93
CA ILE A 256 2.76 -3.18 2.17
C ILE A 256 2.70 -4.43 3.05
N SER A 257 3.74 -4.70 3.85
CA SER A 257 3.73 -5.82 4.80
C SER A 257 2.59 -5.69 5.83
N ILE A 258 2.40 -4.53 6.47
CA ILE A 258 1.25 -4.32 7.37
C ILE A 258 -0.08 -4.55 6.63
N THR A 259 -0.17 -4.07 5.39
CA THR A 259 -1.39 -4.23 4.59
C THR A 259 -1.68 -5.70 4.29
N MET A 260 -0.68 -6.48 3.88
CA MET A 260 -0.83 -7.89 3.52
C MET A 260 -0.95 -8.83 4.73
N ASP A 261 -0.15 -8.61 5.77
CA ASP A 261 -0.04 -9.52 6.91
C ASP A 261 -1.10 -9.26 7.98
N ILE A 262 -1.51 -8.00 8.14
CA ILE A 262 -2.39 -7.57 9.22
C ILE A 262 -3.75 -7.16 8.66
N ILE A 263 -3.79 -6.07 7.87
CA ILE A 263 -5.06 -5.45 7.47
C ILE A 263 -5.88 -6.41 6.61
N PHE A 264 -5.24 -7.06 5.65
CA PHE A 264 -5.91 -7.87 4.64
C PHE A 264 -6.66 -9.08 5.24
N PRO A 265 -6.06 -9.94 6.10
CA PRO A 265 -6.78 -11.02 6.78
C PRO A 265 -7.98 -10.53 7.59
N TYR A 266 -7.81 -9.43 8.35
CA TYR A 266 -8.91 -8.89 9.14
C TYR A 266 -10.03 -8.37 8.25
N VAL A 267 -9.73 -7.66 7.15
CA VAL A 267 -10.75 -7.19 6.20
C VAL A 267 -11.51 -8.37 5.58
N ILE A 268 -10.83 -9.42 5.15
CA ILE A 268 -11.48 -10.61 4.58
C ILE A 268 -12.36 -11.28 5.64
N LEU A 269 -11.80 -11.58 6.81
CA LEU A 269 -12.53 -12.24 7.88
C LEU A 269 -13.76 -11.42 8.32
N GLY A 270 -13.59 -10.12 8.49
CA GLY A 270 -14.67 -9.19 8.81
C GLY A 270 -15.74 -9.17 7.74
N SER A 271 -15.37 -9.04 6.47
CA SER A 271 -16.33 -9.04 5.36
C SER A 271 -17.12 -10.36 5.28
N LEU A 272 -16.44 -11.50 5.47
CA LEU A 272 -17.05 -12.82 5.48
C LEU A 272 -17.99 -12.99 6.69
N PHE A 273 -17.57 -12.53 7.87
CA PHE A 273 -18.37 -12.58 9.09
C PHE A 273 -19.59 -11.66 9.02
N GLY A 274 -19.45 -10.45 8.45
CA GLY A 274 -20.55 -9.52 8.18
C GLY A 274 -21.58 -10.09 7.20
N ALA A 275 -21.11 -10.82 6.17
CA ALA A 275 -21.98 -11.52 5.24
C ALA A 275 -22.65 -12.77 5.86
N SER A 276 -22.02 -13.38 6.87
CA SER A 276 -22.52 -14.59 7.54
C SER A 276 -23.83 -14.38 8.31
N ALA A 277 -24.50 -15.48 8.66
CA ALA A 277 -25.66 -15.45 9.53
C ALA A 277 -25.34 -14.93 10.96
N GLY A 278 -24.08 -15.09 11.39
CA GLY A 278 -23.59 -14.61 12.69
C GLY A 278 -23.62 -13.08 12.77
N GLY A 279 -23.02 -12.40 11.80
CA GLY A 279 -23.01 -10.93 11.73
C GLY A 279 -24.41 -10.33 11.69
N ARG A 280 -25.33 -10.92 10.90
CA ARG A 280 -26.74 -10.49 10.86
C ARG A 280 -27.48 -10.73 12.17
N SER A 281 -27.12 -11.77 12.93
CA SER A 281 -27.72 -12.08 14.21
C SER A 281 -27.29 -11.09 15.30
N LEU A 282 -26.03 -10.64 15.29
CA LEU A 282 -25.55 -9.58 16.19
C LEU A 282 -26.31 -8.27 15.99
N ILE A 283 -26.54 -7.86 14.74
CA ILE A 283 -27.35 -6.68 14.42
C ILE A 283 -28.77 -6.82 14.96
N LYS A 284 -29.41 -7.99 14.76
CA LYS A 284 -30.75 -8.26 15.29
C LYS A 284 -30.80 -8.22 16.81
N LEU A 285 -29.77 -8.74 17.48
CA LEU A 285 -29.67 -8.70 18.94
C LEU A 285 -29.52 -7.26 19.44
N ALA A 286 -28.64 -6.48 18.82
CA ALA A 286 -28.45 -5.06 19.14
C ALA A 286 -29.76 -4.27 18.96
N PHE A 287 -30.55 -4.58 17.92
CA PHE A 287 -31.89 -4.03 17.74
C PHE A 287 -32.84 -4.40 18.87
N LEU A 288 -32.88 -5.67 19.28
CA LEU A 288 -33.76 -6.12 20.36
C LEU A 288 -33.41 -5.41 21.69
N MET A 289 -32.13 -5.18 21.95
CA MET A 289 -31.64 -4.48 23.14
C MET A 289 -31.98 -2.98 23.11
N THR A 290 -31.93 -2.34 21.95
CA THR A 290 -32.04 -0.88 21.82
C THR A 290 -33.40 -0.38 21.33
N ARG A 291 -34.34 -1.28 20.97
CA ARG A 291 -35.68 -0.91 20.42
C ARG A 291 -36.51 0.04 21.29
N LYS A 292 -36.27 0.07 22.60
CA LYS A 292 -36.99 0.95 23.55
C LYS A 292 -36.37 2.35 23.68
N LEU A 293 -35.20 2.58 23.11
CA LEU A 293 -34.50 3.86 23.18
C LEU A 293 -35.01 4.83 22.11
N ARG A 294 -35.05 6.13 22.44
CA ARG A 294 -35.56 7.18 21.55
C ARG A 294 -34.80 7.27 20.22
N GLY A 295 -33.51 6.93 20.21
CA GLY A 295 -32.68 6.89 18.99
C GLY A 295 -32.72 5.57 18.21
N GLY A 296 -33.48 4.56 18.68
CA GLY A 296 -33.76 3.29 18.01
C GLY A 296 -32.60 2.72 17.15
N PRO A 297 -32.71 2.72 15.81
CA PRO A 297 -31.69 2.14 14.91
C PRO A 297 -30.29 2.75 15.02
N ALA A 298 -30.16 4.02 15.41
CA ALA A 298 -28.85 4.63 15.60
C ALA A 298 -28.12 4.05 16.82
N HIS A 299 -28.85 3.76 17.90
CA HIS A 299 -28.27 3.09 19.07
C HIS A 299 -28.02 1.60 18.79
N ALA A 300 -28.89 0.97 17.99
CA ALA A 300 -28.69 -0.40 17.52
C ALA A 300 -27.40 -0.52 16.69
N ALA A 301 -27.14 0.44 15.81
CA ALA A 301 -25.91 0.52 15.03
C ALA A 301 -24.69 0.64 15.94
N ILE A 302 -24.68 1.56 16.90
CA ILE A 302 -23.58 1.72 17.85
C ILE A 302 -23.32 0.42 18.62
N CYS A 303 -24.37 -0.18 19.18
CA CYS A 303 -24.25 -1.41 19.96
C CYS A 303 -23.78 -2.59 19.09
N SER A 304 -24.28 -2.71 17.86
CA SER A 304 -23.85 -3.75 16.93
C SER A 304 -22.41 -3.56 16.47
N SER A 305 -21.99 -2.33 16.18
CA SER A 305 -20.61 -2.02 15.78
C SER A 305 -19.66 -2.22 16.95
N ALA A 306 -20.06 -1.93 18.19
CA ALA A 306 -19.27 -2.28 19.37
C ALA A 306 -19.10 -3.81 19.51
N MET A 307 -20.18 -4.58 19.37
CA MET A 307 -20.12 -6.05 19.42
C MET A 307 -19.31 -6.66 18.27
N PHE A 308 -19.33 -6.04 17.09
CA PHE A 308 -18.56 -6.48 15.94
C PHE A 308 -17.09 -6.02 16.05
N GLY A 309 -16.84 -4.87 16.65
CA GLY A 309 -15.51 -4.32 16.92
C GLY A 309 -14.67 -5.22 17.80
N THR A 310 -15.27 -5.81 18.85
CA THR A 310 -14.58 -6.76 19.73
C THR A 310 -14.14 -8.04 19.03
N ILE A 311 -14.76 -8.39 17.90
CA ILE A 311 -14.44 -9.59 17.11
C ILE A 311 -13.51 -9.25 15.94
N SER A 312 -13.78 -8.14 15.24
CA SER A 312 -13.10 -7.77 14.00
C SER A 312 -11.73 -7.14 14.18
N GLY A 313 -11.41 -6.63 15.38
CA GLY A 313 -10.06 -6.20 15.76
C GLY A 313 -9.58 -4.87 15.16
N GLY A 314 -10.41 -4.17 14.38
CA GLY A 314 -10.02 -2.86 13.83
C GLY A 314 -11.16 -2.04 13.23
N PRO A 315 -11.06 -0.69 13.28
CA PRO A 315 -12.12 0.22 12.87
C PRO A 315 -12.46 0.13 11.39
N VAL A 316 -11.47 -0.05 10.51
CA VAL A 316 -11.67 -0.17 9.06
C VAL A 316 -12.53 -1.39 8.74
N VAL A 317 -12.22 -2.51 9.37
CA VAL A 317 -12.91 -3.79 9.17
C VAL A 317 -14.33 -3.71 9.69
N ASN A 318 -14.52 -3.04 10.82
CA ASN A 318 -15.83 -2.80 11.42
C ASN A 318 -16.74 -2.03 10.44
N VAL A 319 -16.32 -0.85 9.97
CA VAL A 319 -17.09 -0.05 9.00
C VAL A 319 -17.38 -0.82 7.71
N LEU A 320 -16.40 -1.58 7.19
CA LEU A 320 -16.59 -2.37 5.97
C LEU A 320 -17.63 -3.49 6.15
N SER A 321 -17.81 -3.99 7.37
CA SER A 321 -18.66 -5.14 7.65
C SER A 321 -20.04 -4.74 8.18
N THR A 322 -20.11 -3.87 9.19
CA THR A 322 -21.37 -3.38 9.78
C THR A 322 -21.92 -2.19 9.01
N GLY A 323 -21.06 -1.27 8.56
CA GLY A 323 -21.44 -0.02 7.90
C GLY A 323 -22.32 -0.22 6.67
N VAL A 324 -22.10 -1.29 5.89
CA VAL A 324 -22.94 -1.64 4.74
C VAL A 324 -24.39 -1.95 5.12
N LEU A 325 -24.65 -2.33 6.38
CA LEU A 325 -25.98 -2.62 6.91
C LEU A 325 -26.52 -1.48 7.79
N THR A 326 -25.68 -0.89 8.64
CA THR A 326 -26.05 0.14 9.61
C THR A 326 -26.27 1.51 8.97
N ILE A 327 -25.44 1.93 8.01
CA ILE A 327 -25.58 3.26 7.36
C ILE A 327 -26.94 3.37 6.62
N PRO A 328 -27.32 2.43 5.72
CA PRO A 328 -28.62 2.51 5.05
C PRO A 328 -29.79 2.41 6.04
N MET A 329 -29.62 1.65 7.12
CA MET A 329 -30.62 1.49 8.17
C MET A 329 -30.85 2.79 8.94
N ILE A 330 -29.80 3.51 9.33
CA ILE A 330 -29.88 4.82 9.99
C ILE A 330 -30.57 5.82 9.04
N ILE A 331 -30.19 5.84 7.75
CA ILE A 331 -30.79 6.72 6.75
C ILE A 331 -32.28 6.41 6.54
N LYS A 332 -32.67 5.13 6.43
CA LYS A 332 -34.08 4.71 6.30
C LYS A 332 -34.96 5.15 7.47
N ARG A 333 -34.36 5.45 8.62
CA ARG A 333 -35.09 5.96 9.79
C ARG A 333 -35.33 7.48 9.76
N GLY A 334 -34.75 8.19 8.79
CA GLY A 334 -34.92 9.64 8.62
C GLY A 334 -33.73 10.48 9.09
N PHE A 335 -32.62 9.85 9.49
CA PHE A 335 -31.39 10.59 9.82
C PHE A 335 -30.64 11.03 8.56
N GLY A 336 -29.95 12.17 8.64
CA GLY A 336 -29.14 12.68 7.53
C GLY A 336 -27.94 11.76 7.20
N ARG A 337 -27.51 11.75 5.94
CA ARG A 337 -26.36 10.96 5.46
C ARG A 337 -25.07 11.26 6.23
N ALA A 338 -24.80 12.54 6.50
CA ALA A 338 -23.64 12.97 7.27
C ALA A 338 -23.67 12.44 8.72
N PHE A 339 -24.86 12.47 9.34
CA PHE A 339 -25.04 11.91 10.68
C PHE A 339 -24.85 10.40 10.69
N ALA A 340 -25.42 9.67 9.73
CA ALA A 340 -25.25 8.22 9.61
C ALA A 340 -23.77 7.82 9.45
N GLY A 341 -23.03 8.52 8.58
CA GLY A 341 -21.59 8.30 8.41
C GLY A 341 -20.79 8.65 9.66
N GLY A 342 -21.13 9.76 10.33
CA GLY A 342 -20.48 10.16 11.58
C GLY A 342 -20.70 9.17 12.72
N VAL A 343 -21.93 8.67 12.88
CA VAL A 343 -22.27 7.65 13.88
C VAL A 343 -21.53 6.35 13.64
N GLU A 344 -21.52 5.85 12.40
CA GLU A 344 -20.81 4.60 12.08
C GLU A 344 -19.30 4.74 12.27
N SER A 345 -18.73 5.89 11.87
CA SER A 345 -17.30 6.16 12.04
C SER A 345 -16.92 6.24 13.51
N ALA A 346 -17.73 6.92 14.33
CA ALA A 346 -17.51 7.02 15.77
C ALA A 346 -17.66 5.64 16.46
N ALA A 347 -18.72 4.90 16.14
CA ALA A 347 -18.97 3.57 16.70
C ALA A 347 -17.94 2.52 16.27
N SER A 348 -17.29 2.71 15.13
CA SER A 348 -16.25 1.80 14.66
C SER A 348 -14.87 2.13 15.23
N SER A 349 -14.65 3.38 15.65
CA SER A 349 -13.38 3.86 16.20
C SER A 349 -13.14 3.46 17.66
N GLY A 350 -14.14 2.91 18.35
CA GLY A 350 -14.06 2.47 19.75
C GLY A 350 -15.11 1.44 20.11
#